data_AF-A0A936KKD6-F1
#
_entry.id   AF-A0A936KKD6-F1
#
_cell.length_a   1.000
_cell.length_b   1.000
_cell.length_c   1.000
_cell.angle_alpha   90.00
_cell.angle_beta   90.00
_cell.angle_gamma   90.00
#
_symmetry.space_group_name_H-M   'P 1'
#
loop_
_entity.id
_entity.type
_entity.pdbx_description
1 polymer ?
#
loop_
_entity_poly.entity_id
_entity_poly.type
_entity_poly.pdbx_seq_one_letter_code
_entity_poly.pdbx_strand_id
1 'polypeptide(L)'
;MNPIAVFSAQQEIDYQYIISNIDLVRELLEVKDEVSSLEIKCTYGKSPVEVANKIRMVLGDGFLVKDRYEQDAAIHQITNIEKWITFAILSFMMILISFNLIGALWMMVIEKKRDIATLKAIGASDQLVRNIFLSDGLLMGIVSCLMGTIIALILYYLQKNYCLFKLEGMLVECYPAEIRIFDIFAVCSIVLTICLLAAILPARRAMQQSTIVK
;
A
#
# COMPACT_ATOMS: atom_id res chain seq x y z
N MET A 1 41.99 -1.70 -25.18
CA MET A 1 41.25 -1.30 -23.97
C MET A 1 40.86 -2.58 -23.26
N ASN A 2 41.45 -2.88 -22.09
CA ASN A 2 41.16 -4.12 -21.37
C ASN A 2 40.15 -3.82 -20.25
N PRO A 3 39.06 -4.61 -20.10
CA PRO A 3 38.11 -4.40 -19.02
C PRO A 3 38.77 -4.70 -17.67
N ILE A 4 38.66 -3.77 -16.71
CA ILE A 4 39.24 -3.88 -15.37
C ILE A 4 38.20 -4.35 -14.34
N ALA A 5 36.94 -3.94 -14.51
CA ALA A 5 35.84 -4.27 -13.61
C ALA A 5 34.49 -4.25 -14.35
N VAL A 6 33.50 -4.91 -13.77
CA VAL A 6 32.09 -4.85 -14.19
C VAL A 6 31.29 -4.25 -13.05
N PHE A 7 30.39 -3.32 -13.38
CA PHE A 7 29.42 -2.76 -12.43
C PHE A 7 28.02 -3.18 -12.85
N SER A 8 27.09 -3.20 -11.90
CA SER A 8 25.68 -3.40 -12.16
C SER A 8 24.90 -2.48 -11.21
N ALA A 9 23.86 -1.82 -11.73
CA ALA A 9 23.02 -0.88 -11.00
C ALA A 9 21.54 -1.02 -11.39
N GLN A 10 21.21 -0.81 -12.66
CA GLN A 10 19.85 -0.80 -13.20
C GLN A 10 19.94 -1.24 -14.67
N GLN A 11 18.97 -2.00 -15.20
CA GLN A 11 19.06 -2.54 -16.57
C GLN A 11 19.37 -1.48 -17.64
N GLU A 12 18.76 -0.30 -17.57
CA GLU A 12 19.05 0.78 -18.52
C GLU A 12 20.50 1.28 -18.43
N ILE A 13 21.07 1.34 -17.22
CA ILE A 13 22.44 1.82 -17.00
C ILE A 13 23.44 0.74 -17.44
N ASP A 14 23.15 -0.51 -17.14
CA ASP A 14 24.05 -1.64 -17.39
C ASP A 14 24.24 -1.91 -18.90
N TYR A 15 23.24 -1.61 -19.73
CA TYR A 15 23.33 -1.79 -21.19
C TYR A 15 23.83 -0.55 -21.95
N GLN A 16 23.79 0.64 -21.36
CA GLN A 16 24.08 1.89 -22.07
C GLN A 16 25.39 2.57 -21.67
N TYR A 17 25.98 2.22 -20.52
CA TYR A 17 27.10 2.98 -19.96
C TYR A 17 28.39 2.16 -19.88
N ILE A 18 29.48 2.79 -20.32
CA ILE A 18 30.86 2.33 -20.10
C ILE A 18 31.57 3.42 -19.31
N ILE A 19 32.17 3.03 -18.18
CA ILE A 19 32.91 3.96 -17.32
C ILE A 19 34.40 3.89 -17.70
N SER A 20 35.00 5.04 -18.00
CA SER A 20 36.43 5.15 -18.28
C SER A 20 37.01 6.46 -17.76
N ASN A 21 38.33 6.60 -17.85
CA ASN A 21 39.02 7.82 -17.48
C ASN A 21 38.66 8.94 -18.47
N ILE A 22 38.41 10.15 -17.95
CA ILE A 22 38.01 11.32 -18.75
C ILE A 22 39.04 11.71 -19.81
N ASP A 23 40.34 11.56 -19.52
CA ASP A 23 41.41 11.90 -20.46
C ASP A 23 41.40 10.97 -21.68
N LEU A 24 41.16 9.67 -21.45
CA LEU A 24 41.01 8.68 -22.52
C LEU A 24 39.76 8.95 -23.36
N VAL A 25 38.63 9.27 -22.71
CA VAL A 25 37.37 9.57 -23.40
C VAL A 25 37.51 10.83 -24.26
N ARG A 26 38.21 11.86 -23.76
CA ARG A 26 38.51 13.08 -24.51
C ARG A 26 39.37 12.82 -25.75
N GLU A 27 40.41 11.98 -25.61
CA GLU A 27 41.25 11.56 -26.73
C GLU A 27 40.43 10.78 -27.78
N LEU A 28 39.58 9.85 -27.35
CA LEU A 28 38.74 9.03 -28.23
C LEU A 28 37.64 9.84 -28.95
N LEU A 29 37.10 10.88 -28.31
CA LEU A 29 36.06 11.74 -28.89
C LEU A 29 36.64 12.96 -29.64
N GLU A 30 37.97 13.12 -29.66
CA GLU A 30 38.66 14.27 -30.25
C GLU A 30 38.22 15.64 -29.67
N VAL A 31 37.79 15.66 -28.40
CA VAL A 31 37.31 16.86 -27.71
C VAL A 31 38.37 17.38 -26.76
N LYS A 32 38.65 18.70 -26.80
CA LYS A 32 39.68 19.33 -25.97
C LYS A 32 39.03 20.12 -24.82
N ASP A 33 39.28 19.68 -23.59
CA ASP A 33 38.87 20.32 -22.32
C ASP A 33 37.36 20.55 -22.08
N GLU A 34 36.46 20.11 -22.95
CA GLU A 34 35.02 20.21 -22.72
C GLU A 34 34.45 19.00 -21.95
N VAL A 35 33.28 19.19 -21.33
CA VAL A 35 32.50 18.14 -20.64
C VAL A 35 31.02 18.33 -20.95
N SER A 36 30.31 17.22 -21.20
CA SER A 36 28.89 17.26 -21.55
C SER A 36 27.98 17.53 -20.34
N SER A 37 28.33 16.98 -19.18
CA SER A 37 27.57 17.12 -17.94
C SER A 37 28.49 17.07 -16.72
N LEU A 38 28.04 17.71 -15.63
CA LEU A 38 28.72 17.68 -14.34
C LEU A 38 27.74 17.15 -13.29
N GLU A 39 28.08 16.00 -12.70
CA GLU A 39 27.31 15.43 -11.59
C GLU A 39 27.85 15.90 -10.25
N ILE A 40 26.99 16.44 -9.40
CA ILE A 40 27.37 16.99 -8.09
C ILE A 40 26.65 16.20 -7.01
N LYS A 41 27.43 15.48 -6.19
CA LYS A 41 26.91 14.77 -5.02
C LYS A 41 26.81 15.71 -3.82
N CYS A 42 25.61 15.92 -3.31
CA CYS A 42 25.37 16.74 -2.11
C CYS A 42 25.95 16.07 -0.84
N THR A 43 26.55 16.86 0.05
CA THR A 43 26.97 16.42 1.39
C THR A 43 25.75 16.11 2.27
N TYR A 44 25.89 15.17 3.19
CA TYR A 44 24.81 14.71 4.08
C TYR A 44 24.14 15.88 4.82
N GLY A 45 22.80 15.90 4.83
CA GLY A 45 21.98 16.90 5.54
C GLY A 45 21.62 18.16 4.76
N LYS A 46 22.03 18.31 3.50
CA LYS A 46 21.59 19.42 2.62
C LYS A 46 20.49 18.97 1.66
N SER A 47 19.48 19.82 1.47
CA SER A 47 18.41 19.57 0.49
C SER A 47 18.94 19.65 -0.94
N PRO A 48 18.77 18.61 -1.78
CA PRO A 48 19.19 18.64 -3.18
C PRO A 48 18.57 19.79 -3.99
N VAL A 49 17.32 20.13 -3.68
CA VAL A 49 16.57 21.21 -4.34
C VAL A 49 17.19 22.58 -4.02
N GLU A 50 17.59 22.80 -2.78
CA GLU A 50 18.23 24.07 -2.38
C GLU A 50 19.60 24.23 -3.02
N VAL A 51 20.37 23.15 -3.11
CA VAL A 51 21.69 23.16 -3.76
C VAL A 51 21.54 23.39 -5.26
N ALA A 52 20.60 22.73 -5.92
CA ALA A 52 20.30 22.93 -7.33
C ALA A 52 19.93 24.39 -7.63
N ASN A 53 19.08 25.00 -6.80
CA ASN A 53 18.70 26.41 -6.96
C ASN A 53 19.88 27.38 -6.77
N LYS A 54 20.77 27.12 -5.81
CA LYS A 54 22.00 27.93 -5.64
C LYS A 54 22.93 27.80 -6.85
N ILE A 55 23.05 26.59 -7.42
CA ILE A 55 23.85 26.35 -8.61
C ILE A 55 23.24 27.06 -9.84
N ARG A 56 21.92 27.00 -10.01
CA ARG A 56 21.19 27.76 -11.06
C ARG A 56 21.48 29.26 -10.97
N MET A 57 21.46 29.83 -9.76
CA MET A 57 21.76 31.25 -9.54
C MET A 57 23.19 31.64 -9.93
N VAL A 58 24.16 30.74 -9.76
CA VAL A 58 25.58 31.00 -10.08
C VAL A 58 25.89 30.79 -11.56
N LEU A 59 25.30 29.77 -12.18
CA LEU A 59 25.56 29.41 -13.59
C LEU A 59 24.69 30.19 -14.60
N GLY A 60 23.56 30.75 -14.16
CA GLY A 60 22.61 31.45 -15.01
C GLY A 60 21.81 30.54 -15.94
N ASP A 61 21.08 31.13 -16.90
CA ASP A 61 20.14 30.43 -17.80
C ASP A 61 20.82 29.66 -18.96
N GLY A 62 22.14 29.77 -19.10
CA GLY A 62 22.90 29.08 -20.15
C GLY A 62 23.08 27.58 -19.91
N PHE A 63 22.76 27.08 -18.71
CA PHE A 63 22.96 25.68 -18.32
C PHE A 63 21.67 25.07 -17.78
N LEU A 64 21.37 23.84 -18.23
CA LEU A 64 20.24 23.07 -17.73
C LEU A 64 20.63 22.33 -16.45
N VAL A 65 20.31 22.92 -15.29
CA VAL A 65 20.53 22.28 -13.99
C VAL A 65 19.29 21.47 -13.63
N LYS A 66 19.40 20.14 -13.62
CA LYS A 66 18.36 19.23 -13.13
C LYS A 66 18.71 18.64 -11.78
N ASP A 67 17.76 18.63 -10.85
CA ASP A 67 17.91 17.82 -9.64
C ASP A 67 17.60 16.33 -9.91
N ARG A 68 17.88 15.46 -8.94
CA ARG A 68 17.64 14.02 -9.09
C ARG A 68 16.18 13.67 -9.36
N TYR A 69 15.25 14.42 -8.77
CA TYR A 69 13.81 14.18 -8.95
C TYR A 69 13.37 14.58 -10.36
N GLU A 70 13.94 15.65 -10.91
CA GLU A 70 13.72 16.10 -12.30
C GLU A 70 14.39 15.18 -13.34
N GLN A 71 15.51 14.54 -12.99
CA GLN A 71 16.15 13.52 -13.83
C GLN A 71 15.30 12.23 -13.88
N ASP A 72 14.74 11.81 -12.74
CA ASP A 72 13.93 10.60 -12.60
C ASP A 72 12.41 10.87 -12.72
N ALA A 73 12.00 12.04 -13.23
CA ALA A 73 10.61 12.50 -13.20
C ALA A 73 9.63 11.54 -13.87
N ALA A 74 10.04 10.84 -14.94
CA ALA A 74 9.23 9.83 -15.61
C ALA A 74 8.96 8.62 -14.71
N ILE A 75 9.99 8.11 -14.01
CA ILE A 75 9.88 6.99 -13.08
C ILE A 75 8.98 7.36 -11.89
N HIS A 76 9.16 8.58 -11.36
CA HIS A 76 8.33 9.10 -10.27
C HIS A 76 6.86 9.26 -10.66
N GLN A 77 6.57 9.73 -11.87
CA GLN A 77 5.20 9.85 -12.37
C GLN A 77 4.52 8.49 -12.49
N ILE A 78 5.23 7.49 -13.03
CA ILE A 78 4.71 6.11 -13.15
C ILE A 78 4.39 5.53 -11.76
N THR A 79 5.31 5.64 -10.79
CA THR A 79 5.08 5.15 -9.43
C THR A 79 3.87 5.82 -8.75
N ASN A 80 3.68 7.13 -8.96
CA ASN A 80 2.54 7.84 -8.39
C ASN A 80 1.23 7.41 -9.05
N ILE A 81 1.19 7.27 -10.37
CA ILE A 81 0.01 6.80 -11.10
C ILE A 81 -0.37 5.38 -10.65
N GLU A 82 0.62 4.49 -10.50
CA GLU A 82 0.40 3.13 -10.02
C GLU A 82 -0.27 3.12 -8.63
N LYS A 83 0.25 3.90 -7.69
CA LYS A 83 -0.35 4.04 -6.35
C LYS A 83 -1.80 4.51 -6.40
N TRP A 84 -2.12 5.47 -7.27
CA TRP A 84 -3.48 5.97 -7.44
C TRP A 84 -4.43 4.91 -8.01
N ILE A 85 -3.97 4.13 -8.99
CA ILE A 85 -4.76 3.02 -9.57
C ILE A 85 -5.02 1.95 -8.50
N THR A 86 -3.98 1.53 -7.76
CA THR A 86 -4.13 0.56 -6.67
C THR A 86 -5.11 1.08 -5.61
N PHE A 87 -4.99 2.35 -5.23
CA PHE A 87 -5.90 2.99 -4.27
C PHE A 87 -7.35 2.98 -4.76
N ALA A 88 -7.59 3.34 -6.04
CA ALA A 88 -8.92 3.35 -6.63
C ALA A 88 -9.56 1.95 -6.62
N ILE A 89 -8.82 0.91 -7.01
CA ILE A 89 -9.29 -0.48 -7.00
C ILE A 89 -9.61 -0.93 -5.56
N LEU A 90 -8.71 -0.67 -4.60
CA LEU A 90 -8.93 -1.02 -3.19
C LEU A 90 -10.16 -0.32 -2.60
N SER A 91 -10.34 0.96 -2.90
CA SER A 91 -11.52 1.72 -2.47
C SER A 91 -12.81 1.14 -3.06
N PHE A 92 -12.79 0.78 -4.34
CA PHE A 92 -13.95 0.16 -4.98
C PHE A 92 -14.28 -1.21 -4.37
N MET A 93 -13.27 -2.03 -4.07
CA MET A 93 -13.44 -3.30 -3.36
C MET A 93 -14.03 -3.10 -1.96
N MET A 94 -13.58 -2.08 -1.21
CA MET A 94 -14.14 -1.76 0.10
C MET A 94 -15.64 -1.47 0.04
N ILE A 95 -16.09 -0.74 -0.99
CA ILE A 95 -17.51 -0.44 -1.22
C ILE A 95 -18.29 -1.73 -1.47
N LEU A 96 -17.78 -2.63 -2.34
CA LEU A 96 -18.41 -3.93 -2.62
C LEU A 96 -18.55 -4.80 -1.36
N ILE A 97 -17.49 -4.89 -0.55
CA ILE A 97 -17.49 -5.64 0.70
C ILE A 97 -18.52 -5.05 1.67
N SER A 98 -18.59 -3.72 1.79
CA SER A 98 -19.51 -3.04 2.68
C SER A 98 -20.98 -3.33 2.33
N PHE A 99 -21.34 -3.30 1.04
CA PHE A 99 -22.69 -3.65 0.60
C PHE A 99 -23.03 -5.11 0.89
N ASN A 100 -22.08 -6.03 0.62
CA ASN A 100 -22.28 -7.44 0.89
C ASN A 100 -22.48 -7.73 2.38
N LEU A 101 -21.68 -7.08 3.24
CA LEU A 101 -21.77 -7.19 4.68
C LEU A 101 -23.13 -6.69 5.21
N ILE A 102 -23.62 -5.55 4.73
CA ILE A 102 -24.94 -5.04 5.09
C ILE A 102 -26.04 -6.03 4.70
N GLY A 103 -25.95 -6.62 3.50
CA GLY A 103 -26.90 -7.64 3.04
C GLY A 103 -26.90 -8.89 3.92
N ALA A 104 -25.72 -9.41 4.27
CA ALA A 104 -25.57 -10.56 5.15
C ALA A 104 -26.14 -10.29 6.56
N LEU A 105 -25.83 -9.13 7.14
CA LEU A 105 -26.36 -8.73 8.44
C LEU A 105 -27.88 -8.53 8.41
N TRP A 106 -28.42 -7.96 7.33
CA TRP A 106 -29.87 -7.81 7.17
C TRP A 106 -30.56 -9.18 7.11
N MET A 107 -30.02 -10.11 6.31
CA MET A 107 -30.56 -11.47 6.20
C MET A 107 -30.57 -12.17 7.57
N MET A 108 -29.47 -12.06 8.32
CA MET A 108 -29.36 -12.62 9.66
C MET A 108 -30.46 -12.12 10.62
N VAL A 109 -30.79 -10.82 10.58
CA VAL A 109 -31.89 -10.26 11.39
C VAL A 109 -33.24 -10.85 11.02
N ILE A 110 -33.50 -11.04 9.71
CA ILE A 110 -34.77 -11.61 9.25
C ILE A 110 -34.88 -13.08 9.69
N GLU A 111 -33.82 -13.86 9.51
CA GLU A 111 -33.78 -15.27 9.92
C GLU A 111 -33.97 -15.44 11.43
N LYS A 112 -33.31 -14.59 12.23
CA LYS A 112 -33.37 -14.65 13.70
C LYS A 112 -34.59 -13.97 14.32
N LYS A 113 -35.49 -13.36 13.54
CA LYS A 113 -36.70 -12.69 14.03
C LYS A 113 -37.56 -13.58 14.93
N ARG A 114 -37.77 -14.84 14.51
CA ARG A 114 -38.62 -15.80 15.22
C ARG A 114 -37.97 -16.30 16.53
N ASP A 115 -36.65 -16.46 16.52
CA ASP A 115 -35.86 -16.80 17.70
C ASP A 115 -35.90 -15.65 18.74
N ILE A 116 -35.76 -14.40 18.28
CA ILE A 116 -35.88 -13.20 19.15
C ILE A 116 -37.27 -13.11 19.78
N ALA A 117 -38.33 -13.33 18.99
CA ALA A 117 -39.70 -13.30 19.49
C ALA A 117 -39.92 -14.36 20.59
N THR A 118 -39.35 -15.55 20.42
CA THR A 118 -39.40 -16.63 21.41
C THR A 118 -38.62 -16.25 22.67
N LEU A 119 -37.42 -15.68 22.53
CA LEU A 119 -36.62 -15.21 23.68
C LEU A 119 -37.38 -14.14 24.49
N LYS A 120 -37.99 -13.16 23.81
CA LYS A 120 -38.79 -12.12 24.47
C LYS A 120 -40.02 -12.70 25.16
N ALA A 121 -40.66 -13.72 24.57
CA ALA A 121 -41.79 -14.41 25.18
C ALA A 121 -41.44 -15.16 26.48
N ILE A 122 -40.18 -15.58 26.64
CA ILE A 122 -39.66 -16.22 27.87
C ILE A 122 -39.14 -15.16 28.88
N GLY A 123 -39.25 -13.86 28.55
CA GLY A 123 -38.89 -12.75 29.45
C GLY A 123 -37.48 -12.18 29.25
N ALA A 124 -36.82 -12.47 28.12
CA ALA A 124 -35.53 -11.84 27.81
C ALA A 124 -35.67 -10.32 27.64
N SER A 125 -34.77 -9.57 28.28
CA SER A 125 -34.72 -8.11 28.14
C SER A 125 -34.12 -7.70 26.80
N ASP A 126 -34.51 -6.52 26.29
CA ASP A 126 -33.97 -5.95 25.05
C ASP A 126 -32.43 -5.80 25.10
N GLN A 127 -31.87 -5.60 26.30
CA GLN A 127 -30.44 -5.52 26.53
C GLN A 127 -29.72 -6.85 26.27
N LEU A 128 -30.34 -7.98 26.63
CA LEU A 128 -29.78 -9.31 26.37
C LEU A 128 -29.75 -9.61 24.87
N VAL A 129 -30.85 -9.30 24.17
CA VAL A 129 -30.93 -9.42 22.71
C VAL A 129 -29.86 -8.56 22.04
N ARG A 130 -29.69 -7.30 22.48
CA ARG A 130 -28.65 -6.41 21.97
C ARG A 130 -27.24 -6.98 22.15
N ASN A 131 -26.94 -7.52 23.32
CA ASN A 131 -25.61 -8.07 23.63
C ASN A 131 -25.28 -9.31 22.78
N ILE A 132 -26.28 -10.14 22.46
CA ILE A 132 -26.08 -11.29 21.55
C ILE A 132 -25.62 -10.80 20.18
N PHE A 133 -26.32 -9.83 19.58
CA PHE A 133 -25.94 -9.29 18.26
C PHE A 133 -24.60 -8.55 18.27
N LEU A 134 -24.29 -7.81 19.33
CA LEU A 134 -22.98 -7.15 19.47
C LEU A 134 -21.84 -8.17 19.60
N SER A 135 -22.08 -9.27 20.33
CA SER A 135 -21.08 -10.34 20.51
C SER A 135 -20.87 -11.11 19.21
N ASP A 136 -21.94 -11.34 18.44
CA ASP A 136 -21.86 -12.00 17.13
C ASP A 136 -21.08 -11.15 16.12
N GLY A 137 -21.33 -9.83 16.07
CA GLY A 137 -20.56 -8.89 15.26
C GLY A 137 -19.07 -8.83 15.65
N LEU A 138 -18.77 -8.89 16.95
CA LEU A 138 -17.40 -8.94 17.45
C LEU A 138 -16.71 -10.26 17.03
N LEU A 139 -17.38 -11.41 17.21
CA LEU A 139 -16.86 -12.72 16.84
C LEU A 139 -16.58 -12.82 15.34
N MET A 140 -17.51 -12.35 14.49
CA MET A 140 -17.32 -12.22 13.04
C MET A 140 -16.08 -11.39 12.69
N GLY A 141 -15.90 -10.25 13.36
CA GLY A 141 -14.74 -9.39 13.16
C GLY A 141 -13.41 -10.05 13.57
N ILE A 142 -13.39 -10.77 14.69
CA ILE A 142 -12.22 -11.53 15.16
C ILE A 142 -11.85 -12.64 14.16
N VAL A 143 -12.83 -13.42 13.71
CA VAL A 143 -12.60 -14.49 12.73
C VAL A 143 -12.05 -13.94 11.42
N SER A 144 -12.60 -12.80 10.96
CA SER A 144 -12.13 -12.12 9.75
C SER A 144 -10.69 -11.59 9.90
N CYS A 145 -10.34 -10.99 11.04
CA CYS A 145 -8.98 -10.52 11.31
C CYS A 145 -7.98 -11.69 11.36
N LEU A 146 -8.34 -12.80 12.03
CA LEU A 146 -7.50 -13.99 12.11
C LEU A 146 -7.27 -14.61 10.72
N MET A 147 -8.35 -14.87 9.97
CA MET A 147 -8.24 -15.43 8.63
C MET A 147 -7.47 -14.51 7.69
N GLY A 148 -7.77 -13.20 7.70
CA GLY A 148 -7.08 -12.22 6.85
C GLY A 148 -5.58 -12.13 7.16
N THR A 149 -5.21 -12.11 8.44
CA THR A 149 -3.80 -12.06 8.85
C THR A 149 -3.06 -13.34 8.46
N ILE A 150 -3.69 -14.52 8.64
CA ILE A 150 -3.10 -15.81 8.23
C ILE A 150 -2.85 -15.82 6.71
N ILE A 151 -3.86 -15.44 5.91
CA ILE A 151 -3.73 -15.38 4.45
C ILE A 151 -2.64 -14.39 4.05
N ALA A 152 -2.59 -13.20 4.64
CA ALA A 152 -1.56 -12.20 4.36
C ALA A 152 -0.14 -12.70 4.68
N LEU A 153 0.04 -13.40 5.82
CA LEU A 153 1.33 -13.98 6.21
C LEU A 153 1.75 -15.11 5.25
N ILE A 154 0.81 -15.95 4.82
CA ILE A 154 1.07 -17.00 3.82
C ILE A 154 1.52 -16.36 2.51
N LEU A 155 0.78 -15.36 2.01
CA LEU A 155 1.14 -14.65 0.78
C LEU A 155 2.51 -13.97 0.88
N TYR A 156 2.82 -13.35 2.02
CA TYR A 156 4.14 -12.78 2.28
C TYR A 156 5.24 -13.84 2.27
N TYR A 157 5.03 -14.98 2.91
CA TYR A 157 5.99 -16.08 2.92
C TYR A 157 6.23 -16.64 1.51
N LEU A 158 5.16 -16.79 0.72
CA LEU A 158 5.28 -17.22 -0.68
C LEU A 158 6.05 -16.17 -1.50
N GLN A 159 5.74 -14.88 -1.34
CA GLN A 159 6.43 -13.80 -2.02
C GLN A 159 7.93 -13.77 -1.67
N LYS A 160 8.29 -13.98 -0.40
CA LYS A 160 9.68 -13.98 0.05
C LYS A 160 10.49 -15.15 -0.51
N ASN A 161 9.90 -16.34 -0.61
CA ASN A 161 10.63 -17.55 -1.03
C ASN A 161 10.59 -17.80 -2.54
N TYR A 162 9.45 -17.55 -3.18
CA TYR A 162 9.23 -17.87 -4.59
C TYR A 162 9.27 -16.65 -5.49
N CYS A 163 9.34 -15.45 -4.91
CA CYS A 163 9.38 -14.20 -5.63
C CYS A 163 8.33 -14.12 -6.75
N LEU A 164 7.05 -14.24 -6.37
CA LEU A 164 5.93 -14.32 -7.30
C LEU A 164 5.81 -13.05 -8.14
N PHE A 165 6.05 -11.89 -7.53
CA PHE A 165 6.14 -10.60 -8.23
C PHE A 165 7.61 -10.20 -8.39
N LYS A 166 8.15 -10.45 -9.58
CA LYS A 166 9.49 -10.02 -9.98
C LYS A 166 9.46 -8.59 -10.50
N LEU A 167 10.45 -7.81 -10.13
CA LEU A 167 10.73 -6.52 -10.77
C LEU A 167 11.65 -6.81 -11.95
N GLU A 168 11.11 -6.79 -13.17
CA GLU A 168 11.96 -6.82 -14.36
C GLU A 168 12.82 -5.54 -14.39
N GLY A 169 14.15 -5.71 -14.34
CA GLY A 169 15.12 -4.63 -14.53
C GLY A 169 15.76 -3.98 -13.32
N MET A 170 15.53 -4.51 -12.11
CA MET A 170 16.19 -4.10 -10.88
C MET A 170 17.20 -5.16 -10.40
N LEU A 171 18.32 -4.75 -9.80
CA LEU A 171 19.30 -5.62 -9.14
C LEU A 171 18.72 -6.53 -8.05
N VAL A 172 17.57 -6.13 -7.49
CA VAL A 172 16.80 -6.92 -6.53
C VAL A 172 15.66 -7.56 -7.31
N GLU A 173 15.79 -8.86 -7.60
CA GLU A 173 14.82 -9.63 -8.41
C GLU A 173 13.41 -9.66 -7.78
N CYS A 174 13.28 -9.31 -6.50
CA CYS A 174 12.04 -9.37 -5.75
C CYS A 174 11.60 -8.05 -5.15
N TYR A 175 10.29 -7.77 -5.24
CA TYR A 175 9.72 -6.63 -4.53
C TYR A 175 9.93 -6.78 -3.01
N PRO A 176 10.71 -5.90 -2.37
CA PRO A 176 11.02 -6.02 -0.94
C PRO A 176 9.79 -5.64 -0.12
N ALA A 177 8.95 -6.63 0.18
CA ALA A 177 7.86 -6.48 1.12
C ALA A 177 8.40 -6.57 2.55
N GLU A 178 8.07 -5.61 3.40
CA GLU A 178 8.37 -5.65 4.84
C GLU A 178 7.07 -5.66 5.63
N ILE A 179 6.90 -6.65 6.50
CA ILE A 179 5.78 -6.68 7.44
C ILE A 179 6.14 -5.85 8.66
N ARG A 180 5.33 -4.82 8.92
CA ARG A 180 5.36 -4.07 10.18
C ARG A 180 4.24 -4.56 11.08
N ILE A 181 4.61 -5.05 12.26
CA ILE A 181 3.66 -5.58 13.25
C ILE A 181 2.62 -4.52 13.65
N PHE A 182 3.04 -3.25 13.74
CA PHE A 182 2.15 -2.14 14.06
C PHE A 182 1.03 -1.97 13.02
N ASP A 183 1.33 -2.17 11.74
CA ASP A 183 0.35 -2.04 10.66
C ASP A 183 -0.71 -3.15 10.75
N ILE A 184 -0.31 -4.37 11.13
CA ILE A 184 -1.26 -5.48 11.37
C ILE A 184 -2.23 -5.11 12.50
N PHE A 185 -1.73 -4.62 13.63
CA PHE A 185 -2.59 -4.20 14.74
C PHE A 185 -3.52 -3.05 14.37
N ALA A 186 -3.01 -2.05 13.62
CA ALA A 186 -3.81 -0.93 13.14
C ALA A 186 -4.96 -1.40 12.24
N VAL A 187 -4.69 -2.29 11.27
CA VAL A 187 -5.71 -2.84 10.37
C VAL A 187 -6.74 -3.67 11.14
N CYS A 188 -6.31 -4.56 12.03
CA CYS A 188 -7.21 -5.35 12.87
C CYS A 188 -8.13 -4.44 13.72
N SER A 189 -7.60 -3.37 14.29
CA SER A 189 -8.39 -2.39 15.06
C SER A 189 -9.45 -1.70 14.20
N ILE A 190 -9.11 -1.31 12.96
CA ILE A 190 -10.04 -0.67 12.04
C ILE A 190 -11.16 -1.64 11.65
N VAL A 191 -10.81 -2.88 11.28
CA VAL A 191 -11.79 -3.91 10.88
C VAL A 191 -12.75 -4.23 12.02
N LEU A 192 -12.23 -4.43 13.24
CA LEU A 192 -13.07 -4.68 14.42
C LEU A 192 -14.03 -3.51 14.70
N THR A 193 -13.56 -2.28 14.53
CA THR A 193 -14.40 -1.08 14.70
C THR A 193 -15.52 -1.04 13.68
N ILE A 194 -15.24 -1.34 12.40
CA ILE A 194 -16.24 -1.38 11.33
C ILE A 194 -17.27 -2.49 11.60
N CYS A 195 -16.84 -3.70 11.98
CA CYS A 195 -17.73 -4.80 12.31
C CYS A 195 -18.65 -4.46 13.49
N LEU A 196 -18.12 -3.83 14.54
CA LEU A 196 -18.91 -3.36 15.68
C LEU A 196 -19.93 -2.31 15.26
N LEU A 197 -19.53 -1.30 14.48
CA LEU A 197 -20.44 -0.25 13.98
C LEU A 197 -21.54 -0.85 13.11
N ALA A 198 -21.20 -1.78 12.22
CA ALA A 198 -22.15 -2.47 11.38
C ALA A 198 -23.15 -3.31 12.18
N ALA A 199 -22.72 -3.95 13.27
CA ALA A 199 -23.56 -4.76 14.16
C ALA A 199 -24.52 -3.92 15.04
N ILE A 200 -24.26 -2.62 15.25
CA ILE A 200 -25.16 -1.75 16.03
C ILE A 200 -26.51 -1.55 15.33
N LEU A 201 -26.52 -1.40 14.00
CA LEU A 201 -27.75 -1.23 13.20
C LEU A 201 -28.74 -2.40 13.36
N PRO A 202 -28.35 -3.67 13.13
CA PRO A 202 -29.22 -4.82 13.33
C PRO A 202 -29.58 -5.02 14.81
N ALA A 203 -28.65 -4.82 15.75
CA ALA A 203 -28.93 -4.92 17.19
C ALA A 203 -30.04 -3.93 17.63
N ARG A 204 -30.01 -2.70 17.12
CA ARG A 204 -31.08 -1.71 17.37
C ARG A 204 -32.41 -2.11 16.77
N ARG A 205 -32.41 -2.66 15.55
CA ARG A 205 -33.65 -3.13 14.92
C ARG A 205 -34.23 -4.37 15.60
N ALA A 206 -33.41 -5.29 16.08
CA ALA A 206 -33.85 -6.47 16.84
C ALA A 206 -34.61 -6.09 18.12
N MET A 207 -34.20 -5.00 18.80
CA MET A 207 -34.91 -4.48 19.96
C MET A 207 -36.31 -3.95 19.60
N GLN A 208 -36.45 -3.26 18.45
CA GLN A 208 -37.70 -2.61 18.03
C GLN A 208 -38.77 -3.58 17.49
N GLN A 209 -38.44 -4.85 17.25
CA GLN A 209 -39.44 -5.80 16.77
C GLN A 209 -40.38 -6.22 17.91
N SER A 210 -41.64 -5.79 17.77
CA SER A 210 -42.72 -6.05 18.71
C SER A 210 -43.31 -7.45 18.53
N THR A 211 -43.68 -8.02 19.67
CA THR A 211 -44.35 -9.29 19.96
C THR A 211 -45.72 -9.42 19.26
N ILE A 212 -45.76 -9.46 17.93
CA ILE A 212 -46.99 -9.82 17.22
C ILE A 212 -46.68 -10.97 16.27
N VAL A 213 -46.86 -12.18 16.80
CA VAL A 213 -47.02 -13.39 16.00
C VAL A 213 -48.43 -13.29 15.39
N LYS A 214 -48.49 -13.11 14.08
CA LYS A 214 -49.65 -13.48 13.26
C LYS A 214 -49.30 -14.75 12.52
#